data_AF-A0A420ZAT9-F1
#
_entry.id   AF-A0A420ZAT9-F1
#
_cell.length_a   1.000
_cell.length_b   1.000
_cell.length_c   1.000
_cell.angle_alpha   90.00
_cell.angle_beta   90.00
_cell.angle_gamma   90.00
#
_symmetry.space_group_name_H-M   'P 1'
#
loop_
_entity.id
_entity.type
_entity.pdbx_description
1 polymer ?
#
loop_
_entity_poly.entity_id
_entity_poly.type
_entity_poly.pdbx_seq_one_letter_code
_entity_poly.pdbx_strand_id
1 'polypeptide(L)'
;MTKKTKTPKYVKISTPAVVFFSLLLSLVSFYAGISYYQQHHGDNTSSDKKSVASFQPTKSKKPELKFFVMSFCPYGNQIEDVIRPVAELLKDKTDIRPQYIFNKIKDLNTYCKNSSGDASKCQSYVENGYFKTVANCKKTLTDNLKKCLNTNDYIKSQDGNFYSSLHGRSEANQDIREICAWQQTDDKSKWWKFVLNVNKNCNPQNVDSCWQKQANQAGLDENKITDCFDHQAIALIEKEIEQTDKYKVTGSPTLIINGENFPPESGYTKDGKGGLKIGKKVVQQADYRTPNGIKEAICSAFKKAPKECKKTLEKLDKSAPASGGC
;
A
#
# COMPACT_ATOMS: atom_id res chain seq x y z
N MET A 1 -10.23 -51.86 -73.66
CA MET A 1 -10.14 -51.83 -72.18
C MET A 1 -11.14 -50.81 -71.66
N THR A 2 -12.28 -51.27 -71.13
CA THR A 2 -13.42 -50.45 -70.71
C THR A 2 -13.21 -49.87 -69.31
N LYS A 3 -13.21 -48.53 -69.21
CA LYS A 3 -13.18 -47.77 -67.94
C LYS A 3 -14.54 -47.93 -67.23
N LYS A 4 -14.57 -48.61 -66.08
CA LYS A 4 -15.70 -48.57 -65.13
C LYS A 4 -15.54 -47.37 -64.20
N THR A 5 -16.41 -46.38 -64.33
CA THR A 5 -16.64 -45.30 -63.37
C THR A 5 -17.30 -45.86 -62.10
N LYS A 6 -16.70 -45.63 -60.92
CA LYS A 6 -17.33 -45.92 -59.62
C LYS A 6 -18.15 -44.70 -59.20
N THR A 7 -19.45 -44.87 -59.03
CA THR A 7 -20.36 -43.87 -58.46
C THR A 7 -20.10 -43.65 -56.97
N PRO A 8 -20.19 -42.41 -56.46
CA PRO A 8 -20.00 -42.13 -55.04
C PRO A 8 -21.16 -42.71 -54.21
N LYS A 9 -20.82 -43.35 -53.09
CA LYS A 9 -21.80 -43.84 -52.10
C LYS A 9 -22.32 -42.65 -51.30
N TYR A 10 -23.60 -42.32 -51.45
CA TYR A 10 -24.27 -41.33 -50.61
C TYR A 10 -24.80 -41.99 -49.34
N VAL A 11 -24.56 -41.37 -48.19
CA VAL A 11 -25.15 -41.78 -46.91
C VAL A 11 -26.54 -41.17 -46.81
N LYS A 12 -27.59 -42.01 -46.74
CA LYS A 12 -28.96 -41.56 -46.48
C LYS A 12 -29.10 -41.20 -45.01
N ILE A 13 -29.12 -39.91 -44.70
CA ILE A 13 -29.43 -39.41 -43.36
C ILE A 13 -30.96 -39.28 -43.27
N SER A 14 -31.55 -39.75 -42.17
CA SER A 14 -33.00 -39.67 -42.00
C SER A 14 -33.45 -38.22 -41.81
N THR A 15 -34.61 -37.86 -42.37
CA THR A 15 -35.17 -36.51 -42.24
C THR A 15 -35.27 -36.03 -40.79
N PRO A 16 -35.68 -36.87 -39.80
CA PRO A 16 -35.66 -36.49 -38.39
C PRO A 16 -34.26 -36.14 -37.87
N ALA A 17 -33.23 -36.87 -38.31
CA ALA A 17 -31.85 -36.59 -37.92
C ALA A 17 -31.34 -35.27 -38.51
N VAL A 18 -31.71 -34.95 -39.75
CA VAL A 18 -31.38 -33.65 -40.36
C VAL A 18 -32.06 -32.50 -39.60
N VAL A 19 -33.34 -32.66 -39.24
CA VAL A 19 -34.10 -31.65 -38.48
C VAL A 19 -33.49 -31.44 -37.09
N PHE A 20 -33.18 -32.52 -36.38
CA PHE A 20 -32.55 -32.45 -35.05
C PHE A 20 -31.17 -31.77 -35.12
N PHE A 21 -30.33 -32.15 -36.08
CA PHE A 21 -29.00 -31.57 -36.22
C PHE A 21 -29.07 -30.08 -36.59
N SER A 22 -30.03 -29.70 -37.45
CA SER A 22 -30.27 -28.31 -37.83
C SER A 22 -30.75 -27.46 -36.64
N LEU A 23 -31.66 -28.00 -35.82
CA LEU A 23 -32.12 -27.36 -34.58
C LEU A 23 -30.96 -27.18 -33.59
N LEU A 24 -30.13 -28.21 -33.41
CA LEU A 24 -28.96 -28.15 -32.54
C LEU A 24 -27.98 -27.06 -32.99
N LEU A 25 -27.65 -27.01 -34.29
CA LEU A 25 -26.77 -25.99 -34.87
C LEU A 25 -27.35 -24.57 -34.73
N SER A 26 -28.66 -24.39 -34.91
CA SER A 26 -29.30 -23.08 -34.69
C SER A 26 -29.26 -22.64 -33.23
N LEU A 27 -29.48 -23.56 -32.28
CA LEU A 27 -29.41 -23.27 -30.85
C LEU A 27 -27.99 -22.87 -30.44
N VAL A 28 -26.97 -23.62 -30.88
CA VAL A 28 -25.58 -23.31 -30.55
C VAL A 28 -25.15 -21.96 -31.16
N SER A 29 -25.57 -21.67 -32.40
CA SER A 29 -25.28 -20.39 -33.06
C SER A 29 -26.00 -19.21 -32.37
N PHE A 30 -27.23 -19.43 -31.89
CA PHE A 30 -27.98 -18.43 -31.14
C PHE A 30 -27.34 -18.13 -29.77
N TYR A 31 -26.91 -19.16 -29.04
CA TYR A 31 -26.20 -18.98 -27.76
C TYR A 31 -24.84 -18.31 -27.95
N ALA A 32 -24.07 -18.71 -28.96
CA ALA A 32 -22.79 -18.08 -29.28
C ALA A 32 -22.99 -16.61 -29.69
N GLY A 33 -24.03 -16.32 -30.47
CA GLY A 33 -24.42 -14.95 -30.86
C GLY A 33 -24.82 -14.08 -29.66
N ILE A 34 -25.63 -14.60 -28.72
CA ILE A 34 -26.00 -13.89 -27.49
C ILE A 34 -24.76 -13.63 -26.63
N SER A 35 -23.88 -14.62 -26.47
CA SER A 35 -22.67 -14.48 -25.65
C SER A 35 -21.70 -13.44 -26.25
N TYR A 36 -21.52 -13.46 -27.58
CA TYR A 36 -20.73 -12.45 -28.29
C TYR A 36 -21.37 -11.05 -28.22
N TYR A 37 -22.70 -10.96 -28.38
CA TYR A 37 -23.43 -9.69 -28.28
C TYR A 37 -23.37 -9.10 -26.87
N GLN A 38 -23.48 -9.91 -25.82
CA GLN A 38 -23.31 -9.46 -24.43
C GLN A 38 -21.87 -8.98 -24.15
N GLN A 39 -20.87 -9.60 -24.78
CA GLN A 39 -19.47 -9.23 -24.60
C GLN A 39 -19.05 -7.95 -25.36
N HIS A 40 -19.70 -7.65 -26.49
CA HIS A 40 -19.32 -6.53 -27.37
C HIS A 40 -20.32 -5.38 -27.42
N HIS A 41 -21.58 -5.61 -27.06
CA HIS A 41 -22.69 -4.65 -27.15
C HIS A 41 -23.56 -4.61 -25.89
N GLY A 42 -23.12 -5.23 -24.79
CA GLY A 42 -23.69 -4.97 -23.48
C GLY A 42 -23.50 -3.50 -23.13
N ASP A 43 -24.52 -2.70 -23.42
CA ASP A 43 -24.64 -1.34 -22.89
C ASP A 43 -24.38 -1.43 -21.39
N ASN A 44 -23.47 -0.57 -20.91
CA ASN A 44 -23.18 -0.33 -19.50
C ASN A 44 -24.39 0.36 -18.82
N THR A 45 -25.59 -0.16 -19.03
CA THR A 45 -26.79 0.12 -18.26
C THR A 45 -27.09 -1.09 -17.40
N SER A 46 -26.03 -1.59 -16.74
CA SER A 46 -26.24 -2.22 -15.47
C SER A 46 -26.90 -1.18 -14.55
N SER A 47 -28.20 -1.35 -14.35
CA SER A 47 -28.87 -0.89 -13.13
C SER A 47 -28.36 -1.75 -11.96
N ASP A 48 -27.04 -1.79 -11.78
CA ASP A 48 -26.42 -2.28 -10.58
C ASP A 48 -26.84 -1.32 -9.49
N LYS A 49 -27.72 -1.79 -8.60
CA LYS A 49 -27.59 -1.43 -7.20
C LYS A 49 -26.16 -1.81 -6.78
N LYS A 50 -25.20 -0.92 -7.05
CA LYS A 50 -23.79 -1.02 -6.67
C LYS A 50 -23.81 -1.31 -5.18
N SER A 51 -23.56 -2.56 -4.80
CA SER A 51 -23.53 -2.95 -3.39
C SER A 51 -22.38 -2.17 -2.76
N VAL A 52 -22.71 -1.11 -2.03
CA VAL A 52 -21.74 -0.25 -1.35
C VAL A 52 -20.93 -1.16 -0.42
N ALA A 53 -19.63 -1.29 -0.67
CA ALA A 53 -18.74 -2.09 0.17
C ALA A 53 -18.88 -1.64 1.63
N SER A 54 -18.73 -2.55 2.59
CA SER A 54 -18.85 -2.21 4.00
C SER A 54 -17.55 -2.42 4.75
N PHE A 55 -17.25 -1.51 5.67
CA PHE A 55 -16.17 -1.67 6.64
C PHE A 55 -16.78 -1.89 8.02
N GLN A 56 -16.49 -3.05 8.62
CA GLN A 56 -17.07 -3.48 9.89
C GLN A 56 -15.99 -4.03 10.83
N PRO A 57 -15.11 -3.14 11.34
CA PRO A 57 -14.03 -3.55 12.21
C PRO A 57 -14.55 -4.22 13.47
N THR A 58 -13.83 -5.23 13.94
CA THR A 58 -14.07 -5.85 15.25
C THR A 58 -14.19 -4.77 16.33
N LYS A 59 -15.25 -4.79 17.14
CA LYS A 59 -15.50 -3.72 18.12
C LYS A 59 -14.74 -3.93 19.44
N SER A 60 -14.11 -2.88 19.95
CA SER A 60 -13.39 -2.90 21.24
C SER A 60 -13.75 -1.70 22.14
N LYS A 61 -13.34 -1.75 23.43
CA LYS A 61 -13.52 -0.62 24.36
C LYS A 61 -12.58 0.55 24.02
N LYS A 62 -11.37 0.21 23.56
CA LYS A 62 -10.32 1.11 23.11
C LYS A 62 -9.85 0.62 21.75
N PRO A 63 -10.40 1.15 20.65
CA PRO A 63 -9.96 0.81 19.30
C PRO A 63 -8.50 1.17 19.09
N GLU A 64 -7.90 0.44 18.18
CA GLU A 64 -6.53 0.64 17.74
C GLU A 64 -6.54 1.05 16.27
N LEU A 65 -5.77 2.08 15.94
CA LEU A 65 -5.31 2.41 14.60
C LEU A 65 -3.79 2.25 14.59
N LYS A 66 -3.29 1.29 13.81
CA LYS A 66 -1.90 1.29 13.37
C LYS A 66 -1.82 2.01 12.03
N PHE A 67 -0.91 2.96 11.90
CA PHE A 67 -0.63 3.60 10.62
C PHE A 67 0.83 3.34 10.25
N PHE A 68 1.03 2.59 9.18
CA PHE A 68 2.33 2.22 8.66
C PHE A 68 2.82 3.30 7.72
N VAL A 69 3.96 3.89 8.05
CA VAL A 69 4.59 4.99 7.32
C VAL A 69 6.09 4.76 7.19
N MET A 70 6.75 5.64 6.45
CA MET A 70 8.21 5.74 6.38
C MET A 70 8.55 7.23 6.37
N SER A 71 9.58 7.64 7.09
CA SER A 71 9.97 9.03 7.21
C SER A 71 10.31 9.62 5.84
N PHE A 72 9.83 10.83 5.55
CA PHE A 72 10.00 11.52 4.27
C PHE A 72 9.21 10.95 3.07
N CYS A 73 8.48 9.82 3.19
CA CYS A 73 7.54 9.43 2.15
C CYS A 73 6.44 10.53 2.04
N PRO A 74 6.24 11.16 0.86
CA PRO A 74 5.28 12.26 0.74
C PRO A 74 3.85 11.89 1.16
N TYR A 75 3.42 10.66 0.84
CA TYR A 75 2.10 10.17 1.24
C TYR A 75 2.03 9.78 2.73
N GLY A 76 3.16 9.36 3.32
CA GLY A 76 3.30 9.14 4.76
C GLY A 76 3.13 10.44 5.55
N ASN A 77 3.89 11.48 5.19
CA ASN A 77 3.80 12.79 5.82
C ASN A 77 2.37 13.38 5.71
N GLN A 78 1.70 13.18 4.56
CA GLN A 78 0.31 13.60 4.38
C GLN A 78 -0.65 12.84 5.31
N ILE A 79 -0.47 11.53 5.50
CA ILE A 79 -1.36 10.77 6.39
C ILE A 79 -1.15 11.14 7.85
N GLU A 80 0.08 11.47 8.26
CA GLU A 80 0.39 11.95 9.60
C GLU A 80 -0.37 13.24 9.90
N ASP A 81 -0.36 14.21 8.96
CA ASP A 81 -1.12 15.45 9.08
C ASP A 81 -2.64 15.19 9.19
N VAL A 82 -3.15 14.20 8.46
CA VAL A 82 -4.56 13.79 8.50
C VAL A 82 -4.93 13.12 9.82
N ILE A 83 -4.07 12.26 10.36
CA ILE A 83 -4.31 11.49 11.59
C ILE A 83 -4.16 12.37 12.83
N ARG A 84 -3.22 13.32 12.85
CA ARG A 84 -2.94 14.18 14.00
C ARG A 84 -4.19 14.80 14.65
N PRO A 85 -5.09 15.51 13.95
CA PRO A 85 -6.29 16.09 14.56
C PRO A 85 -7.25 15.02 15.10
N VAL A 86 -7.25 13.81 14.53
CA VAL A 86 -8.02 12.67 15.05
C VAL A 86 -7.41 12.16 16.36
N ALA A 87 -6.09 12.07 16.44
CA ALA A 87 -5.36 11.70 17.65
C ALA A 87 -5.54 12.73 18.77
N GLU A 88 -5.46 14.03 18.46
CA GLU A 88 -5.71 15.12 19.41
C GLU A 88 -7.15 15.12 19.93
N LEU A 89 -8.11 14.78 19.06
CA LEU A 89 -9.53 14.69 19.40
C LEU A 89 -9.83 13.49 20.31
N LEU A 90 -9.34 12.30 19.96
CA LEU A 90 -9.68 11.05 20.65
C LEU A 90 -8.77 10.75 21.86
N LYS A 91 -7.54 11.26 21.86
CA LYS A 91 -6.55 11.13 22.94
C LYS A 91 -6.40 9.66 23.39
N ASP A 92 -6.49 9.43 24.70
CA ASP A 92 -6.29 8.14 25.37
C ASP A 92 -7.44 7.14 25.16
N LYS A 93 -8.57 7.56 24.55
CA LYS A 93 -9.74 6.70 24.29
C LYS A 93 -9.52 5.71 23.15
N THR A 94 -8.49 5.94 22.35
CA THR A 94 -8.06 5.09 21.24
C THR A 94 -6.56 4.89 21.36
N ASP A 95 -6.05 3.81 20.81
CA ASP A 95 -4.62 3.63 20.58
C ASP A 95 -4.32 3.99 19.12
N ILE A 96 -3.69 5.13 18.86
CA ILE A 96 -3.28 5.53 17.51
C ILE A 96 -1.77 5.47 17.49
N ARG A 97 -1.19 4.52 16.75
CA ARG A 97 0.23 4.18 16.84
C ARG A 97 0.91 4.16 15.47
N PRO A 98 2.03 4.88 15.30
CA PRO A 98 2.86 4.78 14.09
C PRO A 98 3.53 3.41 14.03
N GLN A 99 3.67 2.87 12.83
CA GLN A 99 4.45 1.69 12.51
C GLN A 99 5.32 2.01 11.31
N TYR A 100 6.47 1.35 11.19
CA TYR A 100 7.48 1.65 10.20
C TYR A 100 7.78 0.44 9.33
N ILE A 101 8.18 0.70 8.08
CA ILE A 101 8.37 -0.35 7.09
C ILE A 101 9.86 -0.52 6.85
N PHE A 102 10.38 -1.69 7.20
CA PHE A 102 11.76 -2.08 6.93
C PHE A 102 11.82 -3.34 6.09
N ASN A 103 12.93 -3.52 5.38
CA ASN A 103 13.30 -4.73 4.68
C ASN A 103 14.50 -5.37 5.36
N LYS A 104 14.44 -6.69 5.57
CA LYS A 104 15.57 -7.51 6.00
C LYS A 104 16.21 -8.19 4.81
N ILE A 105 17.52 -7.99 4.65
CA ILE A 105 18.31 -8.46 3.52
C ILE A 105 19.41 -9.40 4.06
N LYS A 106 19.19 -10.71 3.89
CA LYS A 106 20.14 -11.76 4.34
C LYS A 106 21.34 -11.93 3.39
N ASP A 107 21.09 -11.77 2.09
CA ASP A 107 22.13 -11.84 1.05
C ASP A 107 22.04 -10.58 0.18
N LEU A 108 22.94 -9.63 0.47
CA LEU A 108 23.00 -8.36 -0.24
C LEU A 108 23.35 -8.53 -1.72
N ASN A 109 24.18 -9.53 -2.08
CA ASN A 109 24.54 -9.76 -3.48
C ASN A 109 23.33 -10.22 -4.28
N THR A 110 22.60 -11.20 -3.75
CA THR A 110 21.39 -11.71 -4.42
C THR A 110 20.30 -10.64 -4.46
N TYR A 111 20.08 -9.92 -3.36
CA TYR A 111 19.15 -8.79 -3.32
C TYR A 111 19.49 -7.74 -4.39
N CYS A 112 20.74 -7.28 -4.45
CA CYS A 112 21.14 -6.23 -5.38
C CYS A 112 21.11 -6.68 -6.84
N LYS A 113 21.45 -7.93 -7.14
CA LYS A 113 21.29 -8.47 -8.51
C LYS A 113 19.83 -8.46 -8.95
N ASN A 114 18.89 -8.81 -8.06
CA ASN A 114 17.47 -8.81 -8.37
C ASN A 114 16.90 -7.39 -8.49
N SER A 115 17.34 -6.47 -7.64
CA SER A 115 16.82 -5.10 -7.57
C SER A 115 17.44 -4.14 -8.58
N SER A 116 18.62 -4.46 -9.14
CA SER A 116 19.35 -3.54 -10.05
C SER A 116 18.99 -3.74 -11.53
N GLY A 117 18.12 -4.70 -11.85
CA GLY A 117 17.72 -5.04 -13.21
C GLY A 117 18.67 -6.02 -13.92
N ASP A 118 18.19 -6.62 -15.02
CA ASP A 118 18.90 -7.66 -15.75
C ASP A 118 19.53 -7.10 -17.04
N ALA A 119 20.86 -6.99 -17.05
CA ALA A 119 21.61 -6.47 -18.20
C ALA A 119 21.47 -7.32 -19.47
N SER A 120 21.10 -8.61 -19.35
CA SER A 120 20.82 -9.45 -20.52
C SER A 120 19.55 -9.03 -21.25
N LYS A 121 18.61 -8.38 -20.55
CA LYS A 121 17.34 -7.89 -21.09
C LYS A 121 17.42 -6.49 -21.68
N CYS A 122 18.60 -5.87 -21.71
CA CYS A 122 18.76 -4.50 -22.21
C CYS A 122 18.26 -4.29 -23.65
N GLN A 123 18.32 -5.31 -24.51
CA GLN A 123 17.73 -5.24 -25.85
C GLN A 123 16.21 -5.02 -25.77
N SER A 124 15.52 -5.86 -25.01
CA SER A 124 14.08 -5.74 -24.76
C SER A 124 13.73 -4.41 -24.06
N TYR A 125 14.54 -3.95 -23.11
CA TYR A 125 14.28 -2.68 -22.44
C TYR A 125 14.36 -1.47 -23.40
N VAL A 126 15.26 -1.52 -24.39
CA VAL A 126 15.34 -0.49 -25.44
C VAL A 126 14.15 -0.57 -26.39
N GLU A 127 13.76 -1.78 -26.80
CA GLU A 127 12.58 -2.01 -27.65
C GLU A 127 11.28 -1.51 -27.01
N ASN A 128 11.17 -1.61 -25.68
CA ASN A 128 10.04 -1.10 -24.91
C ASN A 128 10.21 0.38 -24.49
N GLY A 129 11.26 1.06 -24.94
CA GLY A 129 11.46 2.50 -24.72
C GLY A 129 11.96 2.90 -23.33
N TYR A 130 12.33 1.95 -22.46
CA TYR A 130 12.88 2.26 -21.12
C TYR A 130 14.29 2.86 -21.19
N PHE A 131 15.05 2.55 -22.24
CA PHE A 131 16.40 3.09 -22.47
C PHE A 131 16.60 3.49 -23.92
N LYS A 132 17.46 4.49 -24.17
CA LYS A 132 17.78 4.96 -25.52
C LYS A 132 18.68 3.98 -26.29
N THR A 133 19.64 3.34 -25.61
CA THR A 133 20.59 2.42 -26.23
C THR A 133 20.93 1.27 -25.28
N VAL A 134 21.31 0.13 -25.85
CA VAL A 134 21.74 -1.05 -25.06
C VAL A 134 22.97 -0.72 -24.22
N ALA A 135 23.90 0.07 -24.75
CA ALA A 135 25.09 0.51 -24.02
C ALA A 135 24.72 1.37 -22.79
N ASN A 136 23.79 2.31 -22.95
CA ASN A 136 23.31 3.14 -21.85
C ASN A 136 22.57 2.31 -20.79
N CYS A 137 21.74 1.35 -21.21
CA CYS A 137 21.10 0.40 -20.32
C CYS A 137 22.14 -0.38 -19.50
N LYS A 138 23.09 -1.07 -20.15
CA LYS A 138 24.10 -1.88 -19.47
C LYS A 138 24.92 -1.07 -18.46
N LYS A 139 25.33 0.15 -18.85
CA LYS A 139 26.04 1.06 -17.95
C LYS A 139 25.19 1.42 -16.73
N THR A 140 23.93 1.82 -16.94
CA THR A 140 23.02 2.21 -15.85
C THR A 140 22.77 1.07 -14.87
N LEU A 141 22.50 -0.15 -15.37
CA LEU A 141 22.28 -1.30 -14.49
C LEU A 141 23.55 -1.70 -13.72
N THR A 142 24.73 -1.57 -14.34
CA THR A 142 26.02 -1.80 -13.66
C THR A 142 26.27 -0.76 -12.56
N ASP A 143 25.99 0.52 -12.85
CA ASP A 143 26.12 1.61 -11.87
C ASP A 143 25.12 1.42 -10.71
N ASN A 144 23.89 1.01 -11.01
CA ASN A 144 22.86 0.68 -10.00
C ASN A 144 23.29 -0.49 -9.12
N LEU A 145 23.82 -1.57 -9.71
CA LEU A 145 24.34 -2.71 -8.96
C LEU A 145 25.49 -2.30 -8.04
N LYS A 146 26.45 -1.53 -8.55
CA LYS A 146 27.56 -1.01 -7.75
C LYS A 146 27.07 -0.14 -6.59
N LYS A 147 26.09 0.73 -6.84
CA LYS A 147 25.48 1.56 -5.79
C LYS A 147 24.75 0.70 -4.75
N CYS A 148 23.95 -0.28 -5.18
CA CYS A 148 23.24 -1.17 -4.26
C CYS A 148 24.20 -1.99 -3.39
N LEU A 149 25.34 -2.43 -3.93
CA LEU A 149 26.32 -3.20 -3.16
C LEU A 149 27.10 -2.37 -2.13
N ASN A 150 26.90 -1.05 -2.08
CA ASN A 150 27.52 -0.18 -1.09
C ASN A 150 26.89 -0.42 0.29
N THR A 151 27.61 -1.14 1.15
CA THR A 151 27.12 -1.49 2.50
C THR A 151 26.83 -0.28 3.39
N ASN A 152 27.39 0.90 3.08
CA ASN A 152 27.12 2.12 3.83
C ASN A 152 25.68 2.63 3.66
N ASP A 153 24.96 2.15 2.64
CA ASP A 153 23.57 2.49 2.36
C ASP A 153 22.56 1.61 3.12
N TYR A 154 23.04 0.81 4.09
CA TYR A 154 22.25 -0.10 4.91
C TYR A 154 22.64 -0.01 6.39
N ILE A 155 21.72 -0.43 7.25
CA ILE A 155 22.00 -0.75 8.65
C ILE A 155 22.45 -2.21 8.69
N LYS A 156 23.57 -2.51 9.35
CA LYS A 156 24.13 -3.87 9.42
C LYS A 156 24.06 -4.41 10.85
N SER A 157 23.51 -5.60 11.02
CA SER A 157 23.53 -6.34 12.29
C SER A 157 24.84 -7.09 12.51
N GLN A 158 25.07 -7.52 13.75
CA GLN A 158 26.22 -8.36 14.12
C GLN A 158 26.21 -9.71 13.38
N ASP A 159 25.03 -10.29 13.16
CA ASP A 159 24.86 -11.55 12.43
C ASP A 159 25.02 -11.41 10.90
N GLY A 160 25.40 -10.22 10.42
CA GLY A 160 25.68 -9.97 9.00
C GLY A 160 24.45 -9.66 8.15
N ASN A 161 23.24 -9.65 8.71
CA ASN A 161 22.05 -9.19 7.98
C ASN A 161 22.10 -7.67 7.77
N PHE A 162 21.60 -7.23 6.62
CA PHE A 162 21.41 -5.82 6.27
C PHE A 162 19.93 -5.43 6.39
N TYR A 163 19.69 -4.16 6.70
CA TYR A 163 18.35 -3.58 6.84
C TYR A 163 18.29 -2.23 6.14
N SER A 164 17.15 -1.94 5.54
CA SER A 164 16.84 -0.63 4.97
C SER A 164 15.35 -0.35 5.05
N SER A 165 14.97 0.92 4.90
CA SER A 165 13.61 1.30 4.51
C SER A 165 13.53 1.36 2.97
N LEU A 166 12.40 1.74 2.38
CA LEU A 166 12.23 1.70 0.90
C LEU A 166 13.12 2.72 0.17
N HIS A 167 13.51 3.82 0.81
CA HIS A 167 14.34 4.89 0.25
C HIS A 167 15.76 4.95 0.84
N GLY A 168 16.20 3.88 1.51
CA GLY A 168 17.58 3.69 1.95
C GLY A 168 17.86 4.06 3.41
N ARG A 169 19.15 4.17 3.76
CA ARG A 169 19.60 4.26 5.15
C ARG A 169 19.12 5.49 5.91
N SER A 170 19.11 6.67 5.30
CA SER A 170 18.72 7.89 6.00
C SER A 170 17.26 7.84 6.48
N GLU A 171 16.36 7.29 5.65
CA GLU A 171 14.97 7.03 6.03
C GLU A 171 14.91 5.99 7.15
N ALA A 172 15.61 4.85 7.00
CA ALA A 172 15.65 3.82 8.04
C ALA A 172 16.19 4.35 9.39
N ASN A 173 17.21 5.21 9.36
CA ASN A 173 17.75 5.83 10.56
C ASN A 173 16.69 6.70 11.24
N GLN A 174 15.95 7.48 10.45
CA GLN A 174 14.93 8.38 10.96
C GLN A 174 13.69 7.62 11.47
N ASP A 175 13.27 6.55 10.78
CA ASP A 175 12.22 5.64 11.24
C ASP A 175 12.53 5.14 12.66
N ILE A 176 13.76 4.67 12.92
CA ILE A 176 14.20 4.20 14.25
C ILE A 176 14.17 5.32 15.28
N ARG A 177 14.63 6.54 14.94
CA ARG A 177 14.60 7.69 15.87
C ARG A 177 13.18 8.04 16.27
N GLU A 178 12.23 7.96 15.35
CA GLU A 178 10.82 8.22 15.63
C GLU A 178 10.18 7.10 16.47
N ILE A 179 10.58 5.84 16.29
CA ILE A 179 10.22 4.74 17.20
C ILE A 179 10.76 5.01 18.62
N CYS A 180 12.03 5.40 18.74
CA CYS A 180 12.66 5.75 20.01
C CYS A 180 11.95 6.93 20.69
N ALA A 181 11.65 7.99 19.93
CA ALA A 181 10.88 9.13 20.41
C ALA A 181 9.48 8.72 20.89
N TRP A 182 8.82 7.78 20.20
CA TRP A 182 7.52 7.26 20.59
C TRP A 182 7.58 6.52 21.94
N GLN A 183 8.64 5.75 22.17
CA GLN A 183 8.84 4.98 23.41
C GLN A 183 9.28 5.86 24.58
N GLN A 184 9.94 6.99 24.32
CA GLN A 184 10.51 7.85 25.36
C GLN A 184 9.46 8.51 26.27
N THR A 185 8.23 8.76 25.80
CA THR A 185 7.26 9.61 26.50
C THR A 185 5.82 9.15 26.31
N ASP A 186 5.00 9.23 27.36
CA ASP A 186 3.55 8.98 27.27
C ASP A 186 2.81 10.16 26.62
N ASP A 187 3.35 11.37 26.72
CA ASP A 187 2.83 12.54 26.01
C ASP A 187 3.17 12.46 24.52
N LYS A 188 2.27 11.88 23.73
CA LYS A 188 2.44 11.71 22.28
C LYS A 188 2.39 13.02 21.51
N SER A 189 2.00 14.15 22.12
CA SER A 189 2.09 15.46 21.44
C SER A 189 3.54 15.83 21.11
N LYS A 190 4.50 15.39 21.94
CA LYS A 190 5.94 15.55 21.68
C LYS A 190 6.39 14.76 20.45
N TRP A 191 5.92 13.53 20.29
CA TRP A 191 6.23 12.72 19.12
C TRP A 191 5.67 13.37 17.84
N TRP A 192 4.41 13.81 17.85
CA TRP A 192 3.83 14.53 16.71
C TRP A 192 4.63 15.79 16.37
N LYS A 193 5.05 16.56 17.38
CA LYS A 193 5.89 17.75 17.18
C LYS A 193 7.25 17.39 16.59
N PHE A 194 7.87 16.29 17.02
CA PHE A 194 9.14 15.83 16.49
C PHE A 194 9.05 15.47 15.00
N VAL A 195 8.08 14.62 14.63
CA VAL A 195 7.88 14.21 13.24
C VAL A 195 7.60 15.42 12.34
N LEU A 196 6.73 16.34 12.77
CA LEU A 196 6.46 17.57 12.01
C LEU A 196 7.69 18.46 11.88
N ASN A 197 8.49 18.59 12.94
CA ASN A 197 9.72 19.37 12.92
C ASN A 197 10.72 18.76 11.93
N VAL A 198 10.87 17.44 11.89
CA VAL A 198 11.77 16.75 10.97
C VAL A 198 11.27 16.88 9.53
N ASN A 199 10.00 16.56 9.27
CA ASN A 199 9.39 16.65 7.95
C ASN A 199 9.45 18.06 7.35
N LYS A 200 9.43 19.09 8.19
CA LYS A 200 9.51 20.49 7.76
C LYS A 200 10.95 20.99 7.56
N ASN A 201 11.87 20.61 8.45
CA ASN A 201 13.18 21.27 8.55
C ASN A 201 14.36 20.39 8.12
N CYS A 202 14.13 19.09 7.88
CA CYS A 202 15.13 18.13 7.43
C CYS A 202 14.75 17.52 6.08
N ASN A 203 15.69 16.78 5.49
CA ASN A 203 15.49 15.97 4.29
C ASN A 203 16.37 14.70 4.37
N PRO A 204 16.16 13.71 3.49
CA PRO A 204 16.95 12.48 3.49
C PRO A 204 18.47 12.68 3.38
N GLN A 205 18.93 13.80 2.82
CA GLN A 205 20.36 14.08 2.62
C GLN A 205 21.04 14.63 3.89
N ASN A 206 20.28 15.25 4.81
CA ASN A 206 20.86 15.89 6.01
C ASN A 206 20.25 15.41 7.34
N VAL A 207 19.27 14.50 7.32
CA VAL A 207 18.52 14.13 8.53
C VAL A 207 19.42 13.69 9.68
N ASP A 208 20.51 12.97 9.39
CA ASP A 208 21.43 12.43 10.40
C ASP A 208 22.15 13.49 11.24
N SER A 209 22.36 14.70 10.70
CA SER A 209 22.87 15.85 11.46
C SER A 209 21.78 16.86 11.84
N CYS A 210 20.58 16.70 11.31
CA CYS A 210 19.48 17.64 11.46
C CYS A 210 18.56 17.29 12.64
N TRP A 211 18.23 16.00 12.84
CA TRP A 211 17.14 15.53 13.72
C TRP A 211 17.24 15.97 15.18
N GLN A 212 18.45 16.10 15.73
CA GLN A 212 18.74 16.40 17.14
C GLN A 212 18.07 17.69 17.62
N LYS A 213 18.30 18.79 16.88
CA LYS A 213 17.65 20.08 17.17
C LYS A 213 16.13 19.97 17.13
N GLN A 214 15.58 19.09 16.29
CA GLN A 214 14.14 18.98 16.06
C GLN A 214 13.48 18.17 17.18
N ALA A 215 14.18 17.17 17.70
CA ALA A 215 13.82 16.43 18.91
C ALA A 215 13.83 17.34 20.14
N ASN A 216 14.90 18.13 20.34
CA ASN A 216 14.98 19.07 21.46
C ASN A 216 13.86 20.11 21.42
N GLN A 217 13.58 20.68 20.24
CA GLN A 217 12.45 21.61 20.05
C GLN A 217 11.09 20.96 20.33
N ALA A 218 10.98 19.64 20.16
CA ALA A 218 9.80 18.86 20.50
C ALA A 218 9.68 18.52 22.00
N GLY A 219 10.69 18.86 22.81
CA GLY A 219 10.74 18.53 24.23
C GLY A 219 11.09 17.06 24.50
N LEU A 220 11.77 16.43 23.55
CA LEU A 220 12.41 15.12 23.67
C LEU A 220 13.89 15.28 24.05
N ASP A 221 14.53 14.18 24.41
CA ASP A 221 15.92 14.15 24.86
C ASP A 221 16.72 13.41 23.80
N GLU A 222 17.53 14.15 23.05
CA GLU A 222 18.34 13.59 21.96
C GLU A 222 19.28 12.49 22.44
N ASN A 223 19.77 12.54 23.68
CA ASN A 223 20.69 11.52 24.19
C ASN A 223 19.94 10.21 24.44
N LYS A 224 18.69 10.25 24.91
CA LYS A 224 17.85 9.05 25.05
C LYS A 224 17.46 8.44 23.72
N ILE A 225 17.20 9.27 22.71
CA ILE A 225 16.95 8.78 21.36
C ILE A 225 18.22 8.15 20.77
N THR A 226 19.37 8.77 20.99
CA THR A 226 20.68 8.24 20.56
C THR A 226 20.99 6.90 21.22
N ASP A 227 20.84 6.81 22.54
CA ASP A 227 21.01 5.56 23.31
C ASP A 227 20.09 4.44 22.81
N CYS A 228 18.81 4.75 22.62
CA CYS A 228 17.85 3.81 22.04
C CYS A 228 18.25 3.38 20.61
N PHE A 229 18.69 4.31 19.77
CA PHE A 229 19.16 4.02 18.43
C PHE A 229 20.37 3.07 18.45
N ASP A 230 21.40 3.41 19.22
CA ASP A 230 22.67 2.68 19.26
C ASP A 230 22.54 1.28 19.84
N HIS A 231 21.61 1.08 20.79
CA HIS A 231 21.48 -0.18 21.52
C HIS A 231 20.27 -1.02 21.14
N GLN A 232 19.23 -0.44 20.55
CA GLN A 232 17.97 -1.14 20.29
C GLN A 232 17.56 -1.19 18.81
N ALA A 233 18.24 -0.47 17.90
CA ALA A 233 17.86 -0.36 16.49
C ALA A 233 17.45 -1.69 15.84
N ILE A 234 18.31 -2.72 15.89
CA ILE A 234 18.01 -4.01 15.23
C ILE A 234 16.77 -4.68 15.85
N ALA A 235 16.64 -4.66 17.18
CA ALA A 235 15.49 -5.26 17.85
C ALA A 235 14.18 -4.50 17.55
N LEU A 236 14.25 -3.18 17.37
CA LEU A 236 13.11 -2.36 16.95
C LEU A 236 12.71 -2.66 15.50
N ILE A 237 13.69 -2.74 14.59
CA ILE A 237 13.46 -3.08 13.18
C ILE A 237 12.77 -4.44 13.06
N GLU A 238 13.27 -5.48 13.74
CA GLU A 238 12.67 -6.83 13.66
C GLU A 238 11.22 -6.82 14.17
N LYS A 239 10.91 -6.07 15.24
CA LYS A 239 9.53 -5.93 15.74
C LYS A 239 8.61 -5.24 14.73
N GLU A 240 9.09 -4.22 14.04
CA GLU A 240 8.31 -3.55 13.00
C GLU A 240 8.12 -4.46 11.77
N ILE A 241 9.14 -5.26 11.39
CA ILE A 241 9.02 -6.29 10.35
C ILE A 241 7.97 -7.35 10.71
N GLU A 242 7.93 -7.80 11.97
CA GLU A 242 6.87 -8.72 12.42
C GLU A 242 5.47 -8.13 12.23
N GLN A 243 5.31 -6.81 12.40
CA GLN A 243 4.03 -6.14 12.19
C GLN A 243 3.72 -5.98 10.70
N THR A 244 4.68 -5.59 9.86
CA THR A 244 4.46 -5.50 8.41
C THR A 244 4.16 -6.86 7.80
N ASP A 245 4.84 -7.93 8.22
CA ASP A 245 4.57 -9.30 7.81
C ASP A 245 3.17 -9.76 8.24
N LYS A 246 2.81 -9.52 9.51
CA LYS A 246 1.51 -9.89 10.07
C LYS A 246 0.35 -9.29 9.29
N TYR A 247 0.45 -8.01 8.90
CA TYR A 247 -0.61 -7.30 8.19
C TYR A 247 -0.37 -7.22 6.68
N LYS A 248 0.67 -7.87 6.16
CA LYS A 248 1.05 -7.87 4.74
C LYS A 248 1.23 -6.45 4.17
N VAL A 249 1.84 -5.57 4.97
CA VAL A 249 2.09 -4.18 4.60
C VAL A 249 3.36 -4.12 3.76
N THR A 250 3.23 -3.56 2.56
CA THR A 250 4.36 -3.39 1.63
C THR A 250 4.63 -1.93 1.28
N GLY A 251 3.84 -0.99 1.79
CA GLY A 251 3.92 0.42 1.41
C GLY A 251 3.25 1.38 2.38
N SER A 252 3.63 2.65 2.27
CA SER A 252 3.21 3.79 3.06
C SER A 252 2.29 4.73 2.25
N PRO A 253 1.17 5.21 2.80
CA PRO A 253 0.61 4.83 4.09
C PRO A 253 -0.27 3.59 3.98
N THR A 254 -0.22 2.72 4.99
CA THR A 254 -1.22 1.67 5.20
C THR A 254 -1.86 1.82 6.57
N LEU A 255 -3.20 1.75 6.66
CA LEU A 255 -3.94 1.90 7.92
C LEU A 255 -4.61 0.59 8.30
N ILE A 256 -4.43 0.17 9.54
CA ILE A 256 -5.05 -1.02 10.12
C ILE A 256 -5.86 -0.58 11.34
N ILE A 257 -7.17 -0.84 11.33
CA ILE A 257 -8.05 -0.57 12.47
C ILE A 257 -8.53 -1.89 13.05
N ASN A 258 -8.18 -2.15 14.31
CA ASN A 258 -8.47 -3.42 15.01
C ASN A 258 -8.14 -4.68 14.18
N GLY A 259 -7.04 -4.63 13.42
CA GLY A 259 -6.56 -5.74 12.58
C GLY A 259 -7.11 -5.77 11.15
N GLU A 260 -7.97 -4.83 10.76
CA GLU A 260 -8.56 -4.76 9.41
C GLU A 260 -8.00 -3.60 8.60
N ASN A 261 -7.69 -3.84 7.32
CA ASN A 261 -7.26 -2.81 6.37
C ASN A 261 -8.34 -1.73 6.23
N PHE A 262 -7.94 -0.47 6.40
CA PHE A 262 -8.78 0.68 6.14
C PHE A 262 -8.15 1.62 5.10
N PRO A 263 -8.88 1.98 4.04
CA PRO A 263 -10.08 1.31 3.52
C PRO A 263 -9.78 -0.14 3.07
N PRO A 264 -10.78 -1.04 3.06
CA PRO A 264 -10.61 -2.35 2.43
C PRO A 264 -10.54 -2.20 0.91
N GLU A 265 -9.86 -3.13 0.23
CA GLU A 265 -9.71 -3.13 -1.23
C GLU A 265 -11.06 -3.05 -1.96
N SER A 266 -12.08 -3.74 -1.45
CA SER A 266 -13.45 -3.71 -1.98
C SER A 266 -14.09 -2.30 -1.95
N GLY A 267 -13.56 -1.38 -1.16
CA GLY A 267 -14.01 0.01 -1.09
C GLY A 267 -13.55 0.89 -2.26
N TYR A 268 -12.63 0.40 -3.09
CA TYR A 268 -12.08 1.14 -4.22
C TYR A 268 -12.79 0.79 -5.53
N THR A 269 -13.04 1.80 -6.35
CA THR A 269 -13.47 1.63 -7.74
C THR A 269 -12.54 2.39 -8.68
N LYS A 270 -12.39 1.89 -9.91
CA LYS A 270 -11.50 2.48 -10.93
C LYS A 270 -11.89 3.91 -11.33
N ASP A 271 -13.19 4.23 -11.24
CA ASP A 271 -13.72 5.56 -11.53
C ASP A 271 -13.55 6.56 -10.35
N GLY A 272 -12.99 6.12 -9.22
CA GLY A 272 -12.81 6.94 -8.03
C GLY A 272 -14.10 7.28 -7.27
N LYS A 273 -15.24 6.71 -7.68
CA LYS A 273 -16.57 6.96 -7.10
C LYS A 273 -17.01 5.85 -6.13
N GLY A 274 -16.04 5.17 -5.52
CA GLY A 274 -16.30 4.14 -4.54
C GLY A 274 -16.99 4.72 -3.31
N GLY A 275 -17.84 3.92 -2.68
CA GLY A 275 -18.45 4.25 -1.40
C GLY A 275 -18.21 3.13 -0.41
N LEU A 276 -17.89 3.50 0.83
CA LEU A 276 -17.70 2.57 1.93
C LEU A 276 -18.72 2.86 3.02
N LYS A 277 -19.58 1.87 3.29
CA LYS A 277 -20.51 1.91 4.41
C LYS A 277 -19.74 1.67 5.70
N ILE A 278 -19.67 2.69 6.54
CA ILE A 278 -19.06 2.66 7.87
C ILE A 278 -20.19 2.88 8.89
N GLY A 279 -20.62 1.80 9.53
CA GLY A 279 -21.81 1.81 10.39
C GLY A 279 -23.06 2.26 9.61
N LYS A 280 -23.60 3.43 9.97
CA LYS A 280 -24.80 4.02 9.33
C LYS A 280 -24.47 5.04 8.24
N LYS A 281 -23.20 5.40 8.05
CA LYS A 281 -22.77 6.41 7.08
C LYS A 281 -22.15 5.74 5.86
N VAL A 282 -22.19 6.43 4.73
CA VAL A 282 -21.40 6.08 3.54
C VAL A 282 -20.33 7.16 3.38
N VAL A 283 -19.07 6.76 3.48
CA VAL A 283 -17.92 7.62 3.19
C VAL A 283 -17.55 7.41 1.73
N GLN A 284 -17.33 8.48 0.98
CA GLN A 284 -16.92 8.40 -0.41
C GLN A 284 -15.41 8.15 -0.51
N GLN A 285 -14.95 7.52 -1.59
CA GLN A 285 -13.54 7.18 -1.79
C GLN A 285 -12.61 8.39 -1.72
N ALA A 286 -13.07 9.56 -2.17
CA ALA A 286 -12.32 10.82 -2.05
C ALA A 286 -12.10 11.27 -0.60
N ASP A 287 -12.90 10.78 0.36
CA ASP A 287 -12.85 11.19 1.76
C ASP A 287 -12.23 10.12 2.68
N TYR A 288 -11.84 8.95 2.17
CA TYR A 288 -11.23 7.87 2.95
C TYR A 288 -10.01 8.31 3.76
N ARG A 289 -9.15 9.15 3.17
CA ARG A 289 -7.92 9.68 3.80
C ARG A 289 -8.08 11.14 4.24
N THR A 290 -9.25 11.49 4.76
CA THR A 290 -9.50 12.77 5.43
C THR A 290 -9.62 12.59 6.94
N PRO A 291 -9.44 13.65 7.76
CA PRO A 291 -9.59 13.53 9.21
C PRO A 291 -10.95 12.96 9.61
N ASN A 292 -12.03 13.38 8.94
CA ASN A 292 -13.36 12.83 9.19
C ASN A 292 -13.48 11.38 8.72
N GLY A 293 -12.98 11.01 7.54
CA GLY A 293 -13.05 9.62 7.04
C GLY A 293 -12.40 8.63 8.00
N ILE A 294 -11.17 8.93 8.44
CA ILE A 294 -10.44 8.10 9.41
C ILE A 294 -11.15 8.11 10.77
N LYS A 295 -11.59 9.28 11.25
CA LYS A 295 -12.34 9.37 12.52
C LYS A 295 -13.62 8.53 12.48
N GLU A 296 -14.40 8.55 11.40
CA GLU A 296 -15.60 7.71 11.28
C GLU A 296 -15.25 6.21 11.32
N ALA A 297 -14.16 5.81 10.67
CA ALA A 297 -13.68 4.43 10.69
C ALA A 297 -13.30 3.97 12.11
N ILE A 298 -12.47 4.74 12.83
CA ILE A 298 -12.10 4.46 14.23
C ILE A 298 -13.36 4.45 15.12
N CYS A 299 -14.25 5.44 14.94
CA CYS A 299 -15.47 5.57 15.72
C CYS A 299 -16.42 4.37 15.54
N SER A 300 -16.43 3.75 14.36
CA SER A 300 -17.21 2.53 14.09
C SER A 300 -16.68 1.29 14.83
N ALA A 301 -15.40 1.30 15.20
CA ALA A 301 -14.73 0.22 15.92
C ALA A 301 -14.93 0.26 17.45
N PHE A 302 -15.56 1.31 18.00
CA PHE A 302 -15.90 1.33 19.42
C PHE A 302 -17.13 0.44 19.73
N LYS A 303 -17.07 -0.29 20.84
CA LYS A 303 -18.27 -0.90 21.48
C LYS A 303 -19.28 0.19 21.86
N LYS A 304 -18.80 1.31 22.40
CA LYS A 304 -19.58 2.51 22.72
C LYS A 304 -18.77 3.75 22.31
N ALA A 305 -19.15 4.37 21.20
CA ALA A 305 -18.43 5.52 20.67
C ALA A 305 -18.46 6.71 21.64
N PRO A 306 -17.32 7.37 21.90
CA PRO A 306 -17.26 8.55 22.75
C PRO A 306 -17.90 9.78 22.08
N LYS A 307 -18.24 10.83 22.85
CA LYS A 307 -18.92 12.03 22.33
C LYS A 307 -18.12 12.74 21.24
N GLU A 308 -16.80 12.63 21.28
CA GLU A 308 -15.86 13.19 20.32
C GLU A 308 -16.10 12.68 18.90
N CYS A 309 -16.62 11.46 18.73
CA CYS A 309 -17.00 10.92 17.42
C CYS A 309 -18.09 11.73 16.69
N LYS A 310 -18.81 12.60 17.41
CA LYS A 310 -19.82 13.50 16.83
C LYS A 310 -19.23 14.82 16.34
N LYS A 311 -17.99 15.16 16.68
CA LYS A 311 -17.35 16.41 16.23
C LYS A 311 -16.91 16.28 14.77
N THR A 312 -17.13 17.32 13.99
CA THR A 312 -16.57 17.45 12.64
C THR A 312 -15.19 18.07 12.74
N LEU A 313 -14.20 17.46 12.09
CA LEU A 313 -12.86 18.02 11.94
C LEU A 313 -12.75 18.81 10.64
N GLU A 314 -11.85 19.79 10.59
CA GLU A 314 -11.57 20.53 9.36
C GLU A 314 -10.99 19.61 8.28
N LYS A 315 -11.33 19.91 7.02
CA LYS A 315 -10.74 19.21 5.88
C LYS A 315 -9.38 19.85 5.61
N LEU A 316 -8.37 19.03 5.33
CA LEU A 316 -7.05 19.50 4.94
C LEU A 316 -6.98 19.56 3.41
N ASP A 317 -6.54 20.69 2.85
CA ASP A 317 -6.50 20.92 1.40
C ASP A 317 -5.48 20.03 0.65
N LYS A 318 -4.66 19.26 1.37
CA LYS A 318 -3.54 18.45 0.82
C LYS A 318 -3.61 16.95 1.19
N SER A 319 -4.80 16.40 1.44
CA SER A 319 -4.93 14.97 1.75
C SER A 319 -4.55 14.09 0.56
N ALA A 320 -3.75 13.04 0.79
CA ALA A 320 -3.36 12.06 -0.23
C ALA A 320 -4.58 11.45 -0.93
N PRO A 321 -4.52 11.18 -2.25
CA PRO A 321 -5.53 10.34 -2.90
C PRO A 321 -5.58 8.99 -2.20
N ALA A 322 -6.78 8.42 -2.09
CA ALA A 322 -7.02 7.21 -1.31
C ALA A 322 -6.25 5.98 -1.82
N SER A 323 -5.78 5.99 -3.07
CA SER A 323 -5.08 4.89 -3.74
C SER A 323 -3.57 5.13 -3.95
N GLY A 324 -3.01 6.25 -3.47
CA GLY A 324 -1.59 6.56 -3.63
C GLY A 324 -0.73 5.93 -2.52
N GLY A 325 0.51 5.54 -2.85
CA GLY A 325 1.48 5.06 -1.85
C GLY A 325 2.90 5.17 -2.38
N CYS A 326 3.85 5.25 -1.44
CA CYS A 326 5.21 4.75 -1.62
C CYS A 326 5.15 3.25 -1.25
#